data_AF-A0A939TZC6-F1
#
_entry.id   AF-A0A939TZC6-F1
#
_cell.length_a   1.000
_cell.length_b   1.000
_cell.length_c   1.000
_cell.angle_alpha   90.00
_cell.angle_beta   90.00
_cell.angle_gamma   90.00
#
_symmetry.space_group_name_H-M   'P 1'
#
loop_
_entity.id
_entity.type
_entity.pdbx_description
1 polymer ?
#
loop_
_entity_poly.entity_id
_entity_poly.type
_entity_poly.pdbx_seq_one_letter_code
_entity_poly.pdbx_strand_id
1 'polypeptide(L)'
;MDTNITKEEFIVLLMLYVANLDGKIKPDEMSVILEKSTPADVVKVRKLFNTMNDSEILQLLQEKKELYVRDDSDKQVVLADIRKLIEADRKIGAMETLLVGELERML
;
A
#
# COMPACT_ATOMS: atom_id res chain seq x y z
N MET A 1 9.15 0.53 -17.32
CA MET A 1 9.01 1.89 -16.78
C MET A 1 10.15 2.09 -15.79
N ASP A 2 10.81 3.24 -15.80
CA ASP A 2 11.89 3.53 -14.84
C ASP A 2 11.25 3.99 -13.53
N THR A 3 10.73 3.03 -12.76
CA THR A 3 10.04 3.27 -11.48
C THR A 3 11.07 3.30 -10.38
N ASN A 4 11.90 4.34 -10.37
CA ASN A 4 12.77 4.66 -9.25
C ASN A 4 11.90 5.24 -8.11
N ILE A 5 11.17 4.35 -7.43
CA ILE A 5 10.35 4.69 -6.25
C ILE A 5 11.17 4.45 -4.98
N THR A 6 11.03 5.30 -3.97
CA THR A 6 11.67 5.09 -2.64
C THR A 6 10.92 4.05 -1.80
N LYS A 7 11.44 3.71 -0.62
CA LYS A 7 10.75 2.82 0.33
C LYS A 7 9.42 3.42 0.81
N GLU A 8 9.40 4.70 1.10
CA GLU A 8 8.20 5.43 1.52
C GLU A 8 7.16 5.45 0.40
N GLU A 9 7.58 5.72 -0.84
CA GLU A 9 6.70 5.70 -2.01
C GLU A 9 6.15 4.29 -2.29
N PHE A 10 6.96 3.25 -2.09
CA PHE A 10 6.52 1.87 -2.16
C PHE A 10 5.44 1.56 -1.12
N ILE A 11 5.63 1.97 0.14
CA ILE A 11 4.64 1.78 1.21
C ILE A 11 3.35 2.52 0.87
N VAL A 12 3.43 3.77 0.41
CA VAL A 12 2.26 4.55 -0.04
C VAL A 12 1.53 3.84 -1.18
N LEU A 13 2.26 3.32 -2.18
CA LEU A 13 1.66 2.59 -3.30
C LEU A 13 0.90 1.36 -2.82
N LEU A 14 1.52 0.59 -1.93
CA LEU A 14 0.91 -0.61 -1.34
C LEU A 14 -0.34 -0.26 -0.53
N MET A 15 -0.30 0.80 0.28
CA MET A 15 -1.45 1.25 1.06
C MET A 15 -2.59 1.76 0.16
N LEU A 16 -2.28 2.49 -0.91
CA LEU A 16 -3.29 2.92 -1.89
C LEU A 16 -3.94 1.72 -2.58
N TYR A 17 -3.17 0.68 -2.92
CA TYR A 17 -3.69 -0.55 -3.50
C TYR A 17 -4.66 -1.26 -2.54
N VAL A 18 -4.28 -1.41 -1.27
CA VAL A 18 -5.13 -2.01 -0.23
C VAL A 18 -6.42 -1.20 -0.04
N ALA A 19 -6.31 0.12 0.14
CA ALA A 19 -7.44 1.00 0.40
C ALA A 19 -8.38 1.15 -0.81
N ASN A 20 -7.95 0.78 -2.01
CA ASN A 20 -8.77 0.87 -3.22
C ASN A 20 -9.44 -0.46 -3.61
N LEU A 21 -9.26 -1.53 -2.84
CA LEU A 21 -9.82 -2.85 -3.18
C LEU A 21 -11.34 -2.88 -3.28
N ASP A 22 -12.03 -2.14 -2.41
CA ASP A 22 -13.48 -1.99 -2.45
C ASP A 22 -13.93 -0.92 -3.49
N GLY A 23 -12.97 -0.39 -4.25
CA GLY A 23 -13.13 0.64 -5.26
C GLY A 23 -13.16 2.06 -4.72
N LYS A 24 -12.95 2.28 -3.41
CA LYS A 24 -13.03 3.61 -2.79
C LYS A 24 -12.07 3.80 -1.61
N ILE A 25 -11.06 4.64 -1.82
CA ILE A 25 -10.21 5.12 -0.73
C ILE A 25 -10.98 6.13 0.13
N LYS A 26 -11.11 5.85 1.43
CA LYS A 26 -11.86 6.67 2.37
C LYS A 26 -10.99 7.79 2.97
N PRO A 27 -11.58 8.89 3.48
CA PRO A 27 -10.82 10.01 4.05
C PRO A 27 -9.93 9.62 5.24
N ASP A 28 -10.39 8.70 6.09
CA ASP A 28 -9.65 8.24 7.27
C ASP A 28 -8.43 7.40 6.87
N GLU A 29 -8.59 6.53 5.87
CA GLU A 29 -7.49 5.77 5.27
C GLU A 29 -6.45 6.69 4.63
N MET A 30 -6.90 7.71 3.88
CA MET A 30 -6.02 8.71 3.28
C MET A 30 -5.21 9.47 4.33
N SER A 31 -5.81 9.74 5.50
CA SER A 31 -5.11 10.40 6.61
C SER A 31 -3.96 9.53 7.12
N VAL A 32 -4.15 8.22 7.23
CA VAL A 32 -3.07 7.28 7.60
C VAL A 32 -1.98 7.22 6.53
N ILE A 33 -2.34 7.26 5.25
CA ILE A 33 -1.37 7.29 4.15
C ILE A 33 -0.50 8.57 4.21
N LEU A 34 -1.10 9.71 4.52
CA LEU A 34 -0.39 10.99 4.67
C LEU A 34 0.54 11.04 5.89
N GLU A 35 0.34 10.20 6.91
CA GLU A 35 1.28 10.07 8.03
C GLU A 35 2.58 9.36 7.65
N LYS A 36 2.59 8.60 6.55
CA LYS A 36 3.70 7.71 6.17
C LYS A 36 4.71 8.34 5.22
N SER A 37 4.32 9.41 4.55
CA SER A 37 5.18 10.09 3.59
C SER A 37 4.78 11.55 3.47
N THR A 38 5.55 12.31 2.71
CA THR A 38 5.21 13.71 2.49
C THR A 38 3.96 13.81 1.60
N PRO A 39 3.17 14.91 1.73
CA PRO A 39 2.03 15.13 0.83
C PRO A 39 2.44 15.16 -0.65
N ALA A 40 3.67 15.61 -0.96
CA ALA A 40 4.20 15.63 -2.32
C ALA A 40 4.37 14.21 -2.89
N ASP A 41 4.93 13.30 -2.10
CA ASP A 41 5.13 11.90 -2.47
C ASP A 41 3.79 11.19 -2.62
N VAL A 42 2.84 11.43 -1.72
CA VAL A 42 1.48 10.87 -1.82
C VAL A 42 0.78 11.33 -3.09
N VAL A 43 0.89 12.60 -3.46
CA VAL A 43 0.35 13.11 -4.73
C VAL A 43 1.04 12.48 -5.93
N LYS A 44 2.38 12.32 -5.89
CA LYS A 44 3.15 11.68 -6.96
C LYS A 44 2.73 10.22 -7.15
N VAL A 45 2.71 9.44 -6.07
CA VAL A 45 2.36 8.01 -6.11
C VAL A 45 0.90 7.82 -6.47
N ARG A 46 -0.02 8.68 -6.01
CA ARG A 46 -1.43 8.62 -6.41
C ARG A 46 -1.64 8.90 -7.90
N LYS A 47 -0.87 9.81 -8.49
CA LYS A 47 -0.87 10.03 -9.95
C LYS A 47 -0.40 8.77 -10.68
N LEU A 48 0.69 8.15 -10.21
CA LEU A 48 1.18 6.89 -10.77
C LEU A 48 0.12 5.78 -10.67
N PHE A 49 -0.46 5.59 -9.48
CA PHE A 49 -1.52 4.61 -9.21
C PHE A 49 -2.69 4.76 -10.18
N ASN A 50 -3.19 5.97 -10.39
CA ASN A 50 -4.32 6.24 -11.29
C ASN A 50 -4.00 6.01 -12.78
N THR A 51 -2.72 5.93 -13.16
CA THR A 51 -2.30 5.67 -14.54
C THR A 51 -2.01 4.21 -14.83
N MET A 52 -1.90 3.39 -13.79
CA MET A 52 -1.60 1.97 -13.90
C MET A 52 -2.87 1.14 -13.75
N ASN A 53 -2.92 0.00 -14.42
CA ASN A 53 -3.91 -1.04 -14.14
C ASN A 53 -3.45 -1.96 -12.99
N ASP A 54 -4.36 -2.76 -12.46
CA ASP A 54 -4.07 -3.67 -11.33
C ASP A 54 -2.86 -4.58 -11.58
N SER A 55 -2.69 -5.11 -12.79
CA SER A 55 -1.57 -5.98 -13.12
C SER A 55 -0.24 -5.24 -13.08
N GLU A 56 -0.20 -3.99 -13.55
CA GLU A 56 1.00 -3.15 -13.53
C GLU A 56 1.39 -2.77 -12.09
N ILE A 57 0.39 -2.46 -11.25
CA ILE A 57 0.61 -2.15 -9.83
C ILE A 57 1.16 -3.38 -9.10
N LEU A 58 0.53 -4.55 -9.28
CA LEU A 58 0.97 -5.80 -8.66
C LEU A 58 2.39 -6.18 -9.09
N GLN A 59 2.71 -6.04 -10.38
CA GLN A 59 4.05 -6.29 -10.88
C GLN A 59 5.07 -5.34 -10.22
N LEU A 60 4.78 -4.05 -10.14
CA LEU A 60 5.65 -3.08 -9.49
C LEU A 60 5.86 -3.39 -8.00
N LEU A 61 4.79 -3.79 -7.30
CA LEU A 61 4.87 -4.19 -5.90
C LEU A 61 5.76 -5.43 -5.72
N GLN A 62 5.63 -6.43 -6.59
CA GLN A 62 6.47 -7.63 -6.55
C GLN A 62 7.94 -7.31 -6.83
N GLU A 63 8.22 -6.52 -7.87
CA GLU A 63 9.59 -6.12 -8.23
C GLU A 63 10.29 -5.34 -7.12
N LYS A 64 9.56 -4.47 -6.41
CA LYS A 64 10.12 -3.60 -5.36
C LYS A 64 10.10 -4.23 -3.98
N LYS A 65 9.26 -5.25 -3.75
CA LYS A 65 9.24 -6.04 -2.51
C LYS A 65 10.64 -6.52 -2.17
N GLU A 66 11.37 -7.13 -3.10
CA GLU A 66 12.71 -7.69 -2.85
C GLU A 66 13.73 -6.63 -2.38
N LEU A 67 13.51 -5.36 -2.73
CA LEU A 67 14.39 -4.25 -2.34
C LEU A 67 14.05 -3.67 -0.97
N TYR A 68 12.76 -3.66 -0.61
CA TYR A 68 12.23 -2.90 0.54
C TYR A 68 11.64 -3.75 1.67
N VAL A 69 11.41 -5.04 1.41
CA VAL A 69 10.92 -6.04 2.37
C VAL A 69 11.87 -7.23 2.31
N ARG A 70 13.02 -7.11 2.98
CA ARG A 70 14.12 -8.09 2.85
C ARG A 70 14.08 -9.18 3.92
N ASP A 71 13.53 -8.85 5.08
CA ASP A 71 13.47 -9.74 6.23
C ASP A 71 12.12 -9.64 6.94
N ASP A 72 11.92 -10.52 7.91
CA ASP A 72 10.69 -10.57 8.70
C ASP A 72 10.44 -9.27 9.47
N SER A 73 11.47 -8.51 9.83
CA SER A 73 11.28 -7.23 10.53
C SER A 73 10.67 -6.20 9.60
N ASP A 74 11.18 -6.05 8.38
CA ASP A 74 10.59 -5.16 7.37
C ASP A 74 9.14 -5.57 7.06
N LYS A 75 8.90 -6.88 6.92
CA LYS A 75 7.55 -7.42 6.69
C LYS A 75 6.59 -7.05 7.81
N GLN A 76 6.98 -7.21 9.07
CA GLN A 76 6.14 -6.86 10.21
C GLN A 76 5.81 -5.36 10.26
N VAL A 77 6.75 -4.49 9.89
CA VAL A 77 6.50 -3.04 9.81
C VAL A 77 5.46 -2.73 8.74
N VAL A 78 5.61 -3.30 7.53
CA VAL A 78 4.65 -3.08 6.44
C VAL A 78 3.27 -3.62 6.81
N LEU A 79 3.19 -4.80 7.41
CA LEU A 79 1.91 -5.38 7.85
C LEU A 79 1.26 -4.55 8.96
N ALA A 80 2.03 -4.02 9.90
CA ALA A 80 1.50 -3.12 10.93
C ALA A 80 0.90 -1.85 10.32
N ASP A 81 1.53 -1.30 9.28
CA ASP A 81 1.05 -0.11 8.57
C ASP A 81 -0.25 -0.38 7.81
N ILE A 82 -0.35 -1.54 7.17
CA ILE A 82 -1.56 -1.99 6.48
C ILE A 82 -2.69 -2.25 7.47
N ARG A 83 -2.40 -2.86 8.63
CA ARG A 83 -3.41 -3.05 9.69
C ARG A 83 -3.93 -1.71 10.21
N LYS A 84 -3.03 -0.75 10.47
CA LYS A 84 -3.40 0.60 10.90
C LYS A 84 -4.31 1.29 9.87
N LEU A 85 -4.02 1.12 8.59
CA LEU A 85 -4.83 1.67 7.50
C LEU A 85 -6.26 1.12 7.51
N ILE A 86 -6.41 -0.21 7.60
CA ILE A 86 -7.71 -0.89 7.56
C ILE A 86 -8.52 -0.62 8.83
N GLU A 87 -7.85 -0.51 9.99
CA GLU A 87 -8.49 -0.16 11.26
C GLU A 87 -8.98 1.30 11.29
N ALA A 88 -8.43 2.19 10.45
CA ALA A 88 -8.77 3.62 10.44
C ALA A 88 -10.23 3.88 10.09
N ASP A 89 -10.83 3.08 9.19
CA ASP A 89 -12.23 3.25 8.77
C ASP A 89 -13.26 2.66 9.76
N ARG A 90 -12.81 2.00 10.85
CA ARG A 90 -13.68 1.31 11.84
C ARG A 90 -14.68 0.30 11.25
N LYS A 91 -14.62 0.03 9.94
CA LYS A 91 -15.44 -0.93 9.20
C LYS A 91 -14.51 -1.80 8.37
N ILE A 92 -13.87 -2.73 9.06
CA ILE A 92 -13.05 -3.75 8.39
C ILE A 92 -13.97 -4.62 7.52
N GLY A 93 -13.82 -4.50 6.20
CA GLY A 93 -14.51 -5.32 5.24
C GLY A 93 -13.94 -6.74 5.17
N ALA A 94 -14.78 -7.70 4.77
CA ALA A 94 -14.32 -9.08 4.53
C ALA A 94 -13.22 -9.16 3.46
N MET A 95 -13.24 -8.25 2.48
CA MET A 95 -12.25 -8.19 1.40
C MET A 95 -10.90 -7.68 1.88
N GLU A 96 -10.87 -6.65 2.73
CA GLU A 96 -9.65 -6.12 3.35
C GLU A 96 -9.00 -7.16 4.26
N THR A 97 -9.80 -7.88 5.07
CA THR A 97 -9.32 -8.96 5.93
C THR A 97 -8.68 -10.08 5.12
N LEU A 98 -9.33 -10.50 4.03
CA LEU A 98 -8.81 -11.54 3.15
C LEU A 98 -7.51 -11.10 2.49
N LEU A 99 -7.42 -9.84 2.04
CA LEU A 99 -6.20 -9.31 1.44
C LEU A 99 -5.06 -9.25 2.47
N VAL A 100 -5.29 -8.86 3.72
CA VAL A 100 -4.23 -8.90 4.74
C VAL A 100 -3.65 -10.31 4.86
N GLY A 101 -4.50 -11.34 4.87
CA GLY A 101 -4.03 -12.73 4.89
C GLY A 101 -3.25 -13.12 3.63
N GLU A 102 -3.63 -12.62 2.45
CA GLU A 102 -2.84 -12.81 1.21
C GLU A 102 -1.52 -12.04 1.24
N LEU A 103 -1.50 -10.82 1.74
CA LEU A 103 -0.31 -10.00 1.89
C LEU A 103 0.67 -10.61 2.91
N GLU A 104 0.17 -11.18 4.00
CA GLU A 104 0.98 -11.93 4.96
C GLU A 104 1.65 -13.16 4.33
N ARG A 105 1.05 -13.75 3.29
CA ARG A 105 1.66 -14.84 2.53
C ARG A 105 2.59 -14.33 1.43
N MET A 106 2.24 -13.22 0.79
CA MET A 106 2.94 -12.69 -0.37
C MET A 106 4.19 -11.90 0.01
N LEU A 107 4.16 -11.13 1.11
CA LEU A 107 5.32 -10.42 1.67
C LEU A 107 6.22 -11.40 2.41
#